data_AF-A0A6J6S8W9-F1
#
_entry.id   AF-A0A6J6S8W9-F1
#
_cell.length_a   1.000
_cell.length_b   1.000
_cell.length_c   1.000
_cell.angle_alpha   90.00
_cell.angle_beta   90.00
_cell.angle_gamma   90.00
#
_symmetry.space_group_name_H-M   'P 1'
#
loop_
_entity.id
_entity.type
_entity.pdbx_description
1 polymer ?
#
loop_
_entity_poly.entity_id
_entity_poly.type
_entity_poly.pdbx_seq_one_letter_code
_entity_poly.pdbx_strand_id
1 'polypeptide(L)' 'MAKVLVFTEMLTSNFDIPVVLVDERLSTVSAAKQLRESGVNAKDARSVIDAAAAVAILEQGLANERK' A
#
# COMPACT_ATOMS: atom_id res chain seq x y z
N MET A 1 7.60 -10.83 7.06
CA MET A 1 8.48 -10.01 7.93
C MET A 1 9.93 -10.04 7.46
N ALA A 2 10.60 -11.20 7.41
CA ALA A 2 12.01 -11.27 6.98
C ALA A 2 12.31 -10.57 5.62
N LYS A 3 11.48 -10.79 4.59
CA LYS A 3 11.64 -10.12 3.28
C LYS A 3 11.52 -8.60 3.33
N VAL A 4 10.64 -8.08 4.20
CA VAL A 4 10.41 -6.63 4.34
C VAL A 4 11.62 -5.97 5.00
N LEU A 5 12.20 -6.62 6.01
CA LEU A 5 13.40 -6.11 6.69
C LEU A 5 14.60 -6.05 5.74
N VAL A 6 14.83 -7.10 4.95
CA VAL A 6 15.90 -7.11 3.92
C VAL A 6 15.71 -5.99 2.90
N PHE A 7 14.47 -5.78 2.44
CA PHE A 7 14.19 -4.70 1.49
C PHE A 7 14.39 -3.31 2.12
N THR A 8 14.02 -3.16 3.40
CA THR A 8 14.23 -1.91 4.16
C THR A 8 15.72 -1.61 4.31
N GLU A 9 16.52 -2.60 4.67
CA GLU A 9 17.98 -2.47 4.78
C GLU A 9 18.62 -2.07 3.44
N MET A 10 18.15 -2.65 2.34
CA MET A 10 18.59 -2.27 1.00
C MET A 10 18.25 -0.81 0.70
N LEU A 11 17.03 -0.34 1.02
CA LEU A 11 16.65 1.06 0.82
C LEU A 11 17.50 2.02 1.66
N THR A 12 17.64 1.76 2.96
CA THR A 12 18.38 2.65 3.88
C THR A 12 19.88 2.67 3.60
N SER A 13 20.43 1.62 2.98
CA SER A 13 21.85 1.57 2.60
C SER A 13 22.16 2.33 1.30
N ASN A 14 21.15 2.52 0.43
CA ASN A 14 21.34 3.16 -0.88
C ASN A 14 20.79 4.60 -0.94
N PHE A 15 19.90 4.98 -0.01
CA PHE A 15 19.24 6.28 -0.02
C PHE A 15 19.25 6.90 1.38
N ASP A 16 19.64 8.17 1.46
CA ASP A 16 19.60 8.97 2.69
C ASP A 16 18.25 9.67 2.85
N ILE A 17 17.18 8.87 2.93
CA ILE A 17 15.81 9.34 3.15
C ILE A 17 15.14 8.53 4.26
N PRO A 18 14.21 9.12 5.04
CA PRO A 18 13.46 8.38 6.04
C PRO A 18 12.66 7.23 5.44
N VAL A 19 12.77 6.04 6.02
CA VAL A 19 11.97 4.86 5.65
C VAL A 19 11.06 4.50 6.81
N VAL A 20 9.74 4.51 6.57
CA VAL A 20 8.72 4.18 7.56
C VAL A 20 7.99 2.91 7.15
N LEU A 21 7.81 1.99 8.08
CA LEU A 21 7.02 0.77 7.86
C LEU A 21 5.57 1.03 8.21
N VAL A 22 4.67 0.60 7.33
CA VAL A 22 3.21 0.68 7.52
C VAL A 22 2.64 -0.74 7.54
N ASP A 23 1.67 -1.01 8.41
CA ASP A 23 0.93 -2.27 8.41
C ASP A 23 -0.03 -2.29 7.22
N GLU A 24 0.18 -3.24 6.30
CA GLU A 24 -0.53 -3.38 5.03
C GLU A 24 -1.85 -4.15 5.15
N ARG A 25 -2.18 -4.68 6.34
CA ARG A 25 -3.42 -5.42 6.55
C ARG A 25 -4.64 -4.60 6.12
N LEU A 26 -5.60 -5.30 5.50
CA LEU A 26 -6.85 -4.75 4.99
C LEU A 26 -6.72 -3.84 3.75
N SER A 27 -5.51 -3.67 3.18
CA SER A 27 -5.27 -2.93 1.93
C SER A 27 -6.13 -3.45 0.77
N THR A 28 -6.10 -4.77 0.50
CA THR A 28 -6.83 -5.41 -0.61
C THR A 28 -8.34 -5.32 -0.41
N VAL A 29 -8.81 -5.43 0.84
CA VAL A 29 -10.24 -5.34 1.17
C VAL A 29 -10.74 -3.91 0.96
N SER A 30 -9.97 -2.92 1.41
CA SER A 30 -10.29 -1.50 1.23
C SER A 30 -10.25 -1.11 -0.24
N ALA A 31 -9.23 -1.55 -0.98
CA ALA A 31 -9.11 -1.36 -2.42
C ALA A 31 -10.27 -1.98 -3.20
N ALA A 32 -10.64 -3.23 -2.89
CA ALA A 32 -11.77 -3.90 -3.53
C ALA A 32 -13.09 -3.17 -3.26
N LYS A 33 -13.28 -2.64 -2.04
CA LYS A 33 -14.43 -1.82 -1.69
C LYS A 33 -14.47 -0.52 -2.50
N GLN A 34 -13.36 0.23 -2.56
CA GLN A 34 -13.28 1.48 -3.32
C GLN A 34 -13.53 1.29 -4.82
N LEU A 35 -12.96 0.24 -5.42
CA LEU A 35 -13.18 -0.07 -6.84
C LEU A 35 -14.65 -0.38 -7.12
N ARG A 36 -15.29 -1.16 -6.24
CA ARG A 36 -16.72 -1.46 -6.35
C ARG A 36 -17.59 -0.21 -6.18
N GLU A 37 -17.28 0.64 -5.21
CA GLU A 37 -17.97 1.93 -5.00
C GLU A 37 -17.80 2.88 -6.19
N SER A 38 -16.68 2.78 -6.91
CA SER A 38 -16.41 3.52 -8.15
C SER A 38 -17.09 2.90 -9.39
N GLY A 39 -17.90 1.84 -9.22
CA GLY A 39 -18.61 1.18 -10.31
C GLY A 39 -17.77 0.23 -11.15
N VAL A 40 -16.53 -0.08 -10.74
CA VAL A 40 -15.66 -1.02 -11.44
C VAL A 40 -16.15 -2.45 -11.18
N ASN A 41 -16.43 -3.20 -12.25
CA ASN A 41 -16.85 -4.58 -12.12
C ASN A 41 -15.69 -5.47 -11.64
N ALA A 42 -16.00 -6.68 -11.15
CA ALA A 42 -14.99 -7.57 -10.57
C ALA A 42 -13.88 -8.01 -11.55
N LYS A 43 -14.19 -8.09 -12.85
CA LYS A 43 -13.22 -8.48 -13.88
C LYS A 43 -12.20 -7.37 -14.11
N ASP A 44 -12.67 -6.14 -14.24
CA ASP A 44 -11.83 -4.96 -14.44
C ASP A 44 -11.11 -4.57 -13.15
N ALA A 45 -11.73 -4.80 -11.98
CA ALA A 45 -11.08 -4.58 -10.69
C ALA A 45 -9.84 -5.47 -10.54
N ARG A 46 -9.88 -6.70 -11.07
CA ARG A 46 -8.76 -7.65 -10.94
C ARG A 46 -7.49 -7.17 -11.64
N SER A 47 -7.58 -6.35 -12.68
CA SER A 47 -6.40 -5.81 -13.36
C SER A 47 -5.79 -4.60 -12.65
N VAL A 48 -6.52 -3.96 -11.73
CA VAL A 48 -6.09 -2.72 -11.04
C VAL A 48 -6.00 -2.85 -9.52
N ILE A 49 -6.37 -4.01 -8.95
CA ILE A 49 -6.47 -4.20 -7.49
C ILE A 49 -5.16 -3.98 -6.75
N ASP A 50 -4.03 -4.40 -7.32
CA ASP A 50 -2.71 -4.25 -6.69
C ASP A 50 -2.30 -2.78 -6.63
N ALA A 51 -2.59 -2.01 -7.69
CA ALA A 51 -2.33 -0.57 -7.71
C ALA A 51 -3.24 0.18 -6.73
N ALA A 52 -4.52 -0.20 -6.65
CA ALA A 52 -5.45 0.37 -5.69
C ALA A 52 -5.06 0.04 -4.23
N ALA A 53 -4.56 -1.16 -3.97
CA ALA A 53 -4.02 -1.53 -2.66
C ALA A 53 -2.77 -0.70 -2.31
N ALA A 54 -1.87 -0.45 -3.26
CA ALA A 54 -0.71 0.42 -3.06
C ALA A 54 -1.11 1.86 -2.71
N VAL A 55 -2.14 2.41 -3.36
CA VAL A 55 -2.70 3.72 -3.02
C VAL A 55 -3.25 3.74 -1.60
N ALA A 56 -4.01 2.72 -1.20
CA ALA A 56 -4.55 2.63 0.16
C ALA A 56 -3.45 2.59 1.24
N ILE A 57 -2.35 1.87 0.98
CA ILE A 57 -1.18 1.84 1.88
C ILE A 57 -0.56 3.24 2.01
N LEU A 58 -0.40 3.96 0.89
CA LEU A 58 0.15 5.30 0.89
C LEU A 58 -0.73 6.28 1.66
N GLU A 59 -2.05 6.24 1.45
CA GLU A 59 -3.01 7.07 2.18
C GLU A 59 -2.94 6.83 3.69
N GLN A 60 -2.80 5.57 4.12
CA GLN A 60 -2.62 5.21 5.52
C GLN A 60 -1.30 5.75 6.09
N GLY A 61 -0.20 5.66 5.33
CA GLY A 61 1.09 6.24 5.71
C GLY A 61 1.01 7.75 5.91
N LEU A 62 0.43 8.47 4.94
CA LEU A 62 0.24 9.92 5.00
C LEU A 62 -0.68 10.35 6.14
N ALA A 63 -1.71 9.56 6.46
CA ALA A 63 -2.58 9.83 7.60
C ALA A 63 -1.84 9.69 8.96
N ASN A 64 -0.83 8.83 9.02
CA ASN A 64 0.00 8.67 10.23
C ASN A 64 0.99 9.81 10.42
N GLU A 65 1.56 10.38 9.34
CA GLU A 65 2.47 11.54 9.42
C GLU A 65 1.77 12.85 9.83
N ARG A 66 0.47 12.95 9.61
CA ARG A 66 -0.34 14.14 9.96
C ARG A 66 -0.72 14.24 11.44
N LYS A 67 -0.26 13.30 12.27
CA LYS A 67 -0.49 13.28 13.73
C LYS A 67 0.80 13.61 14.47
#